data_AF-A0A1M5TD10-F1
#
_entry.id   AF-A0A1M5TD10-F1
#
_cell.length_a   1.000
_cell.length_b   1.000
_cell.length_c   1.000
_cell.angle_alpha   90.00
_cell.angle_beta   90.00
_cell.angle_gamma   90.00
#
_symmetry.space_group_name_H-M   'P 1'
#
loop_
_entity.id
_entity.type
_entity.pdbx_description
1 polymer ?
#
loop_
_entity_poly.entity_id
_entity_poly.type
_entity_poly.pdbx_seq_one_letter_code
_entity_poly.pdbx_strand_id
1 'polypeptide(L)' 'MGIKRHKPEEIVTKLRQVEVLCGQGMPRIDAIRQVQIT' A
#
# COMPACT_ATOMS: atom_id res chain seq x y z
N MET A 1 -10.66 -4.93 21.44
CA MET A 1 -9.49 -4.82 20.54
C MET A 1 -9.69 -3.54 19.74
N GLY A 2 -9.05 -2.44 20.16
CA GLY A 2 -9.30 -1.12 19.60
C GLY A 2 -9.01 -1.14 18.10
N ILE A 3 -9.96 -0.65 17.30
CA ILE A 3 -9.80 -0.46 15.87
C ILE A 3 -8.66 0.56 15.75
N LYS A 4 -7.42 0.07 15.62
CA LYS A 4 -6.23 0.90 15.43
C LYS A 4 -6.41 1.54 14.06
N ARG A 5 -7.05 2.71 14.05
CA ARG A 5 -7.17 3.58 12.88
C ARG A 5 -5.75 3.77 12.39
N HIS A 6 -5.39 3.13 11.28
CA HIS A 6 -4.13 3.41 10.61
C HIS A 6 -4.09 4.91 10.40
N LYS A 7 -3.00 5.55 10.86
CA LYS A 7 -2.86 6.99 10.64
C LYS A 7 -2.96 7.22 9.13
N PRO A 8 -3.62 8.31 8.68
CA PRO A 8 -3.73 8.62 7.26
C PRO A 8 -2.34 8.62 6.58
N GLU A 9 -1.31 9.01 7.33
CA GLU A 9 0.10 8.93 6.93
C GLU A 9 0.53 7.51 6.53
N GLU A 10 0.20 6.47 7.30
CA GLU A 10 0.55 5.08 6.95
C GLU A 10 -0.16 4.63 5.68
N ILE A 11 -1.42 5.03 5.47
CA ILE A 11 -2.19 4.69 4.27
C ILE A 11 -1.54 5.36 3.05
N VAL A 12 -1.18 6.65 3.17
CA VAL A 12 -0.50 7.38 2.10
C VAL A 12 0.86 6.77 1.77
N THR A 13 1.64 6.36 2.78
CA THR A 13 2.92 5.67 2.55
C THR A 13 2.75 4.35 1.81
N LYS A 14 1.77 3.53 2.19
CA LYS A 14 1.46 2.26 1.52
C LYS A 14 0.99 2.48 0.08
N LEU A 15 0.11 3.45 -0.17
CA LEU A 15 -0.34 3.77 -1.54
C LEU A 15 0.82 4.26 -2.42
N ARG A 16 1.72 5.07 -1.86
CA ARG A 16 2.90 5.53 -2.59
C ARG A 16 3.89 4.40 -2.91
N GLN A 17 4.00 3.38 -2.04
CA GLN A 17 4.76 2.17 -2.37
C GLN A 17 4.15 1.41 -3.56
N VAL A 18 2.82 1.31 -3.63
CA VAL A 18 2.13 0.71 -4.78
C VAL A 18 2.43 1.50 -6.07
N GLU A 19 2.43 2.84 -6.01
CA GLU A 19 2.78 3.68 -7.17
C GLU A 19 4.24 3.48 -7.62
N VAL A 20 5.19 3.35 -6.69
CA VAL A 20 6.60 3.09 -7.02
C VAL A 20 6.75 1.74 -7.72
N LEU A 21 6.14 0.68 -7.17
CA LEU A 21 6.19 -0.66 -7.76
C LEU A 21 5.52 -0.68 -9.15
N CYS A 22 4.40 0.03 -9.30
CA CYS A 22 3.75 0.20 -10.60
C CYS A 22 4.65 0.94 -11.60
N GLY A 23 5.39 1.96 -11.16
CA GLY A 23 6.38 2.69 -11.98
C GLY A 23 7.59 1.84 -12.39
N GLN A 24 7.88 0.78 -11.66
CA GLN A 24 8.91 -0.22 -12.01
C GLN A 24 8.40 -1.28 -13.00
N GLY A 25 7.15 -1.17 -13.48
CA GLY A 25 6.53 -2.11 -14.41
C GLY A 25 5.82 -3.28 -13.72
N MET A 26 5.68 -3.26 -12.40
CA MET A 26 4.96 -4.29 -11.67
C MET A 26 3.44 -4.12 -11.83
N PRO A 27 2.68 -5.22 -12.04
CA PRO A 27 1.23 -5.14 -12.10
C PRO A 27 0.66 -4.61 -10.78
N ARG A 28 -0.33 -3.72 -10.85
CA ARG A 28 -0.96 -3.14 -9.64
C ARG A 28 -1.47 -4.19 -8.66
N ILE A 29 -2.00 -5.31 -9.17
CA ILE A 29 -2.52 -6.38 -8.32
C ILE A 29 -1.42 -7.05 -7.49
N ASP A 30 -0.24 -7.24 -8.08
CA ASP A 30 0.90 -7.83 -7.40
C ASP A 30 1.54 -6.83 -6.44
N ALA A 31 1.61 -5.55 -6.83
CA ALA A 31 2.06 -4.47 -5.95
C ALA A 31 1.15 -4.34 -4.71
N ILE A 32 -0.17 -4.42 -4.86
CA ILE A 32 -1.12 -4.37 -3.74
C ILE A 32 -0.97 -5.60 -2.82
N ARG A 33 -0.80 -6.80 -3.40
CA ARG A 33 -0.53 -8.03 -2.63
C ARG A 33 0.78 -7.95 -1.85
N GLN A 34 1.81 -7.34 -2.44
CA GLN A 34 3.12 -7.16 -1.81
C GLN A 34 3.09 -6.15 -0.66
N VAL A 35 2.31 -5.07 -0.79
CA VAL A 35 2.16 -4.05 0.26
C VAL A 35 1.19 -4.48 1.37
N GLN A 36 0.42 -5.57 1.16
CA GLN A 36 -0.56 -6.11 2.10
C GLN A 36 -1.50 -5.04 2.67
N ILE A 37 -2.06 -4.21 1.80
CA ILE A 37 -3.17 -3.33 2.17
C ILE A 37 -4.41 -4.23 2.29
N THR A 38 -4.63 -4.80 3.47
CA THR A 38 -5.80 -5.65 3.81
C THR A 38 -6.48 -5.12 5.04
#